data_AF-A0AAD1TDP5-F1
#
_entry.id   AF-A0AAD1TDP5-F1
#
_cell.length_a   1.000
_cell.length_b   1.000
_cell.length_c   1.000
_cell.angle_alpha   90.00
_cell.angle_beta   90.00
_cell.angle_gamma   90.00
#
_symmetry.space_group_name_H-M   'P 1'
#
loop_
_entity.id
_entity.type
_entity.pdbx_description
1 polymer ?
#
loop_
_entity_poly.entity_id
_entity_poly.type
_entity_poly.pdbx_seq_one_letter_code
_entity_poly.pdbx_strand_id
1 'polypeptide(L)'
;MGGGKKTRNSAVATEDREGKVPSLAHSPSDSECAKDGLGQSGGTADPTGYVRLHRRLQKIAEELDKRLSPIMEGMVDLTACTEATETKMAEAMEAVQAHGREQQDLGEQLCSLENTNEDLNNRTRRNNIRVRGIPESVSTELLTDTLTVVYQNLLPESSTADLLIPRWVGGVLRDKGDRSVERQVPHSSTCTQDRGTPMPP
;
A
#
# COMPACT_ATOMS: atom_id res chain seq x y z
N MET A 1 -38.10 7.38 -39.53
CA MET A 1 -36.97 8.28 -39.84
C MET A 1 -36.21 8.51 -38.55
N GLY A 2 -34.92 8.26 -38.39
CA GLY A 2 -33.89 7.76 -39.29
C GLY A 2 -32.57 7.76 -38.51
N GLY A 3 -31.70 6.77 -38.80
CA GLY A 3 -30.25 6.74 -38.57
C GLY A 3 -29.76 6.86 -37.12
N GLY A 4 -29.04 5.90 -36.53
CA GLY A 4 -27.98 5.08 -37.11
C GLY A 4 -26.64 5.79 -36.94
N LYS A 5 -25.79 5.32 -36.02
CA LYS A 5 -24.32 5.44 -36.12
C LYS A 5 -23.66 4.27 -35.39
N LYS A 6 -23.05 3.42 -36.21
CA LYS A 6 -22.09 2.37 -35.89
C LYS A 6 -20.81 3.00 -35.35
N THR A 7 -20.18 2.32 -34.38
CA THR A 7 -18.73 2.14 -34.38
C THR A 7 -18.40 0.69 -34.04
N ARG A 8 -17.64 0.07 -34.94
CA ARG A 8 -16.98 -1.23 -34.85
C ARG A 8 -15.49 -0.99 -34.54
N ASN A 9 -14.81 -2.08 -34.18
CA ASN A 9 -13.36 -2.33 -34.14
C ASN A 9 -12.75 -2.14 -32.74
N SER A 10 -11.84 -3.00 -32.26
CA SER A 10 -11.27 -4.26 -32.77
C SER A 10 -10.32 -4.79 -31.69
N ALA A 11 -10.28 -6.12 -31.54
CA ALA A 11 -9.18 -6.99 -31.11
C ALA A 11 -7.99 -6.42 -30.30
N VAL A 12 -7.73 -7.02 -29.13
CA VAL A 12 -6.39 -7.52 -28.78
C VAL A 12 -6.57 -8.85 -28.03
N ALA A 13 -5.87 -9.86 -28.54
CA ALA A 13 -5.75 -11.19 -27.97
C ALA A 13 -4.92 -11.17 -26.69
N THR A 14 -5.34 -11.95 -25.69
CA THR A 14 -4.45 -12.43 -24.63
C THR A 14 -4.52 -13.93 -24.62
N GLU A 15 -3.41 -14.52 -25.06
CA GLU A 15 -3.12 -15.94 -25.06
C GLU A 15 -3.13 -16.45 -23.61
N ASP A 16 -3.96 -17.47 -23.34
CA ASP A 16 -3.86 -18.31 -22.16
C ASP A 16 -2.55 -19.10 -22.24
N ARG A 17 -1.49 -18.59 -21.59
CA ARG A 17 -0.29 -19.37 -21.28
C ARG A 17 -0.53 -20.10 -19.96
N GLU A 18 -1.14 -21.28 -20.06
CA GLU A 18 -1.00 -22.31 -19.04
C GLU A 18 0.49 -22.64 -18.88
N GLY A 19 1.07 -22.19 -17.77
CA GLY A 19 2.40 -22.58 -17.31
C GLY A 19 2.41 -24.05 -16.92
N LYS A 20 2.50 -24.91 -17.94
CA LYS A 20 2.72 -26.34 -17.82
C LYS A 20 4.12 -26.57 -17.27
N VAL A 21 4.20 -26.81 -15.96
CA VAL A 21 5.42 -27.24 -15.28
C VAL A 21 5.79 -28.64 -15.84
N PRO A 22 6.95 -28.84 -16.47
CA PRO A 22 7.36 -30.16 -16.90
C PRO A 22 7.73 -30.99 -15.68
N SER A 23 6.93 -32.02 -15.40
CA SER A 23 7.29 -33.10 -14.49
C SER A 23 8.55 -33.80 -15.03
N LEU A 24 9.64 -33.73 -14.27
CA LEU A 24 10.86 -34.53 -14.47
C LEU A 24 10.57 -35.99 -14.10
N ALA A 25 9.74 -36.65 -14.90
CA ALA A 25 9.62 -38.10 -14.89
C ALA A 25 10.91 -38.68 -15.49
N HIS A 26 11.80 -39.16 -14.61
CA HIS A 26 12.91 -40.01 -15.02
C HIS A 26 12.34 -41.33 -15.53
N SER A 27 12.28 -41.50 -16.85
CA SER A 27 12.09 -42.81 -17.46
C SER A 27 13.35 -43.65 -17.27
N PRO A 28 13.25 -44.91 -16.83
CA PRO A 28 14.35 -45.86 -16.90
C PRO A 28 14.56 -46.22 -18.37
N SER A 29 15.73 -45.91 -18.92
CA SER A 29 16.13 -46.42 -20.23
C SER A 29 16.54 -47.88 -20.08
N ASP A 30 15.65 -48.79 -20.47
CA ASP A 30 15.99 -50.17 -20.80
C ASP A 30 16.91 -50.14 -22.04
N SER A 31 18.23 -50.13 -21.80
CA SER A 31 19.21 -50.33 -22.86
C SER A 31 19.35 -51.82 -23.14
N GLU A 32 19.08 -52.15 -24.39
CA GLU A 32 19.13 -53.45 -25.03
C GLU A 32 20.34 -54.31 -24.63
N CYS A 33 20.01 -55.55 -24.28
CA CYS A 33 20.94 -56.64 -24.04
C CYS A 33 21.52 -57.10 -25.38
N ALA A 34 22.58 -56.42 -25.85
CA ALA A 34 23.39 -56.88 -26.97
C ALA A 34 24.16 -58.15 -26.53
N LYS A 35 23.70 -59.30 -27.03
CA LYS A 35 24.39 -60.58 -26.94
C LYS A 35 25.51 -60.61 -27.98
N ASP A 36 26.68 -60.11 -27.63
CA ASP A 36 27.89 -60.34 -28.43
C ASP A 36 28.93 -61.15 -27.65
N GLY A 37 29.14 -62.36 -28.18
CA GLY A 37 30.32 -63.22 -28.11
C GLY A 37 31.32 -63.04 -26.96
N LEU A 38 31.17 -63.84 -25.91
CA LEU A 38 32.33 -64.24 -25.10
C LEU A 38 33.01 -65.45 -25.76
N GLY A 39 34.02 -65.13 -26.55
CA GLY A 39 35.10 -66.06 -26.89
C GLY A 39 35.73 -66.59 -25.60
N GLN A 40 35.89 -67.91 -25.56
CA GLN A 40 36.72 -68.60 -24.59
C GLN A 40 38.16 -68.14 -24.79
N SER A 41 38.65 -67.25 -23.91
CA SER A 41 40.08 -67.11 -23.68
C SER A 41 40.35 -67.57 -22.26
N GLY A 42 40.93 -68.77 -22.15
CA GLY A 42 41.50 -69.29 -20.93
C GLY A 42 42.70 -68.43 -20.54
N GLY A 43 42.45 -67.42 -19.71
CA GLY A 43 43.47 -66.78 -18.88
C GLY A 43 43.19 -67.20 -17.44
N THR A 44 44.17 -67.80 -16.77
CA THR A 44 44.12 -68.06 -15.33
C THR A 44 44.06 -66.72 -14.60
N ALA A 45 42.84 -66.22 -14.39
CA ALA A 45 42.59 -64.96 -13.70
C ALA A 45 42.99 -65.13 -12.24
N ASP A 46 44.05 -64.44 -11.83
CA ASP A 46 44.48 -64.34 -10.45
C ASP A 46 43.30 -63.77 -9.62
N PRO A 47 42.66 -64.58 -8.73
CA PRO A 47 41.48 -64.17 -7.96
C PRO A 47 41.78 -62.96 -7.05
N THR A 48 43.05 -62.69 -6.81
CA THR A 48 43.56 -61.57 -6.02
C THR A 48 43.28 -60.21 -6.67
N GLY A 49 43.27 -60.13 -8.01
CA GLY A 49 43.06 -58.88 -8.76
C GLY A 49 41.63 -58.35 -8.65
N TYR A 50 40.65 -59.24 -8.81
CA TYR A 50 39.23 -58.91 -8.68
C TYR A 50 38.86 -58.45 -7.27
N VAL A 51 39.36 -59.17 -6.25
CA VAL A 51 39.14 -58.80 -4.83
C VAL A 51 39.75 -57.44 -4.50
N ARG A 52 40.92 -57.11 -5.05
CA ARG A 52 41.57 -55.81 -4.84
C ARG A 52 40.80 -54.66 -5.50
N LEU A 53 40.25 -54.89 -6.69
CA LEU A 53 39.42 -53.91 -7.40
C LEU A 53 38.07 -53.70 -6.68
N HIS A 54 37.42 -54.77 -6.26
CA HIS A 54 36.17 -54.71 -5.49
C HIS A 54 36.35 -53.93 -4.17
N ARG A 55 37.46 -54.18 -3.45
CA ARG A 55 37.79 -53.41 -2.23
C ARG A 55 38.02 -51.93 -2.51
N ARG A 56 38.61 -51.58 -3.66
CA ARG A 56 38.81 -50.17 -4.07
C ARG A 56 37.48 -49.49 -4.41
N LEU A 57 36.62 -50.15 -5.16
CA LEU A 57 35.29 -49.63 -5.49
C LEU A 57 34.44 -49.43 -4.24
N GLN A 58 34.49 -50.37 -3.30
CA GLN A 58 33.77 -50.27 -2.03
C GLN A 58 34.25 -49.06 -1.21
N LYS A 59 35.56 -48.82 -1.13
CA LYS A 59 36.10 -47.62 -0.46
C LYS A 59 35.67 -46.31 -1.13
N ILE A 60 35.59 -46.29 -2.47
CA ILE A 60 35.12 -45.12 -3.21
C ILE A 60 33.63 -44.89 -2.93
N ALA A 61 32.82 -45.95 -2.92
CA ALA A 61 31.40 -45.86 -2.56
C ALA A 61 31.21 -45.34 -1.13
N GLU A 62 31.94 -45.87 -0.15
CA GLU A 62 31.90 -45.41 1.25
C GLU A 62 32.32 -43.93 1.39
N GLU A 63 33.35 -43.50 0.67
CA GLU A 63 33.81 -42.10 0.69
C GLU A 63 32.82 -41.16 -0.01
N LEU A 64 32.14 -41.63 -1.07
CA LEU A 64 31.06 -40.89 -1.72
C LEU A 64 29.85 -40.76 -0.80
N ASP A 65 29.41 -41.84 -0.15
CA ASP A 65 28.29 -41.80 0.79
C ASP A 65 28.59 -40.86 1.97
N LYS A 66 29.82 -40.92 2.50
CA LYS A 66 30.26 -40.02 3.57
C LYS A 66 30.22 -38.54 3.17
N ARG A 67 30.44 -38.23 1.88
CA ARG A 67 30.37 -36.87 1.34
C ARG A 67 28.97 -36.44 0.95
N LEU A 68 28.16 -37.38 0.45
CA LEU A 68 26.79 -37.10 0.00
C LEU A 68 25.81 -36.98 1.18
N SER A 69 25.98 -37.76 2.25
CA SER A 69 25.13 -37.70 3.44
C SER A 69 24.97 -36.27 4.01
N PRO A 70 26.04 -35.54 4.34
CA PRO A 70 25.89 -34.18 4.89
C PRO A 70 25.33 -33.19 3.87
N ILE A 71 25.53 -33.42 2.56
CA ILE A 71 24.95 -32.58 1.51
C ILE A 71 23.43 -32.80 1.45
N MET A 72 22.98 -34.06 1.50
CA MET A 72 21.55 -34.38 1.52
C MET A 72 20.87 -33.83 2.78
N GLU A 73 21.50 -33.98 3.95
CA GLU A 73 21.01 -33.38 5.20
C GLU A 73 20.93 -31.85 5.08
N GLY A 74 21.98 -31.20 4.58
CA GLY A 74 21.99 -29.76 4.35
C GLY A 74 20.93 -29.31 3.34
N MET A 75 20.61 -30.11 2.32
CA MET A 75 19.51 -29.82 1.39
C MET A 75 18.15 -29.88 2.07
N VAL A 76 17.93 -30.87 2.95
CA VAL A 76 16.68 -30.99 3.71
C VAL A 76 16.52 -29.79 4.65
N ASP A 77 17.58 -29.42 5.38
CA ASP A 77 17.56 -28.27 6.28
C ASP A 77 17.32 -26.95 5.53
N LEU A 78 17.97 -26.77 4.37
CA LEU A 78 17.78 -25.59 3.55
C LEU A 78 16.35 -25.52 2.99
N THR A 79 15.77 -26.65 2.60
CA THR A 79 14.38 -26.72 2.12
C THR A 79 13.42 -26.32 3.24
N ALA A 80 13.57 -26.91 4.42
CA ALA A 80 12.74 -26.58 5.58
C ALA A 80 12.89 -25.10 6.00
N CYS A 81 14.11 -24.56 5.93
CA CYS A 81 14.35 -23.14 6.20
C CYS A 81 13.64 -22.25 5.16
N THR A 82 13.71 -22.63 3.89
CA THR A 82 13.07 -21.89 2.80
C THR A 82 11.55 -21.87 2.97
N GLU A 83 10.92 -23.01 3.21
CA GLU A 83 9.48 -23.12 3.49
C GLU A 83 9.06 -22.27 4.71
N ALA A 84 9.86 -22.30 5.78
CA ALA A 84 9.63 -21.49 6.96
C ALA A 84 9.78 -19.98 6.70
N THR A 85 10.65 -19.58 5.77
CA THR A 85 10.78 -18.18 5.37
C THR A 85 9.65 -17.73 4.45
N GLU A 86 9.21 -18.58 3.53
CA GLU A 86 8.10 -18.29 2.62
C GLU A 86 6.78 -18.13 3.37
N THR A 87 6.51 -19.00 4.33
CA THR A 87 5.33 -18.89 5.21
C THR A 87 5.32 -17.58 6.00
N LYS A 88 6.43 -17.23 6.65
CA LYS A 88 6.58 -15.95 7.36
C LYS A 88 6.44 -14.74 6.43
N MET A 89 6.94 -14.85 5.20
CA MET A 89 6.81 -13.78 4.21
C MET A 89 5.34 -13.61 3.80
N ALA A 90 4.59 -14.69 3.60
CA ALA A 90 3.16 -14.64 3.33
C ALA A 90 2.37 -13.99 4.47
N GLU A 91 2.65 -14.37 5.73
CA GLU A 91 2.04 -13.76 6.92
C GLU A 91 2.35 -12.25 7.01
N ALA A 92 3.61 -11.86 6.77
CA ALA A 92 4.02 -10.46 6.77
C ALA A 92 3.32 -9.66 5.66
N MET A 93 3.18 -10.24 4.45
CA MET A 93 2.46 -9.61 3.35
C MET A 93 0.98 -9.42 3.68
N GLU A 94 0.33 -10.40 4.30
CA GLU A 94 -1.06 -10.29 4.75
C GLU A 94 -1.22 -9.19 5.80
N ALA A 95 -0.33 -9.12 6.79
CA ALA A 95 -0.33 -8.07 7.80
C ALA A 95 -0.15 -6.67 7.21
N VAL A 96 0.77 -6.51 6.25
CA VAL A 96 0.97 -5.24 5.55
C VAL A 96 -0.28 -4.82 4.78
N GLN A 97 -0.95 -5.76 4.11
CA GLN A 97 -2.21 -5.46 3.42
C GLN A 97 -3.33 -5.08 4.38
N ALA A 98 -3.45 -5.77 5.52
CA ALA A 98 -4.43 -5.46 6.55
C ALA A 98 -4.22 -4.06 7.13
N HIS A 99 -2.98 -3.73 7.50
CA HIS A 99 -2.64 -2.38 7.99
C HIS A 99 -2.82 -1.30 6.93
N GLY A 100 -2.53 -1.59 5.65
CA GLY A 100 -2.79 -0.66 4.55
C GLY A 100 -4.27 -0.30 4.42
N ARG A 101 -5.17 -1.29 4.58
CA ARG A 101 -6.62 -1.05 4.59
C ARG A 101 -7.06 -0.24 5.81
N GLU A 102 -6.57 -0.60 6.99
CA GLU A 102 -6.88 0.14 8.23
C GLU A 102 -6.44 1.61 8.15
N GLN A 103 -5.25 1.88 7.60
CA GLN A 103 -4.77 3.25 7.37
C GLN A 103 -5.66 4.01 6.40
N GLN A 104 -6.15 3.36 5.35
CA GLN A 104 -7.08 3.97 4.41
C GLN A 104 -8.41 4.33 5.11
N ASP A 105 -8.99 3.38 5.85
CA ASP A 105 -10.26 3.59 6.56
C ASP A 105 -10.14 4.72 7.59
N LEU A 106 -9.04 4.77 8.36
CA LEU A 106 -8.77 5.86 9.29
C LEU A 106 -8.59 7.20 8.57
N GLY A 107 -7.93 7.20 7.41
CA GLY A 107 -7.80 8.40 6.56
C GLY A 107 -9.15 8.93 6.08
N GLU A 108 -10.06 8.05 5.67
CA GLU A 108 -11.42 8.40 5.27
C GLU A 108 -12.23 8.97 6.45
N GLN A 109 -12.10 8.38 7.64
CA GLN A 109 -12.75 8.88 8.85
C GLN A 109 -12.24 10.27 9.26
N LEU A 110 -10.92 10.50 9.22
CA LEU A 110 -10.33 11.81 9.50
C LEU A 110 -10.84 12.86 8.52
N CYS A 111 -10.84 12.56 7.22
CA CYS A 111 -11.35 13.47 6.21
C CYS A 111 -12.84 13.81 6.44
N SER A 112 -13.65 12.81 6.81
CA SER A 112 -15.06 13.02 7.14
C SER A 112 -15.22 13.94 8.36
N LEU A 113 -14.47 13.69 9.43
CA LEU A 113 -14.50 14.50 10.63
C LEU A 113 -14.04 15.94 10.36
N GLU A 114 -12.99 16.14 9.58
CA GLU A 114 -12.52 17.47 9.15
C GLU A 114 -13.61 18.22 8.38
N ASN A 115 -14.25 17.57 7.41
CA ASN A 115 -15.35 18.17 6.63
C ASN A 115 -16.54 18.55 7.53
N THR A 116 -16.91 17.69 8.48
CA THR A 116 -18.00 18.00 9.42
C THR A 116 -17.64 19.15 10.35
N ASN A 117 -16.40 19.22 10.81
CA ASN A 117 -15.92 20.30 11.67
C ASN A 117 -15.90 21.63 10.89
N GLU A 118 -15.46 21.61 9.63
CA GLU A 118 -15.52 22.78 8.77
C GLU A 118 -16.96 23.27 8.57
N ASP A 119 -17.91 22.37 8.28
CA ASP A 119 -19.33 22.72 8.15
C ASP A 119 -19.89 23.30 9.46
N LEU A 120 -19.60 22.68 10.61
CA LEU A 120 -20.03 23.18 11.92
C LEU A 120 -19.44 24.56 12.23
N ASN A 121 -18.16 24.78 11.95
CA ASN A 121 -17.50 26.06 12.15
C ASN A 121 -18.10 27.13 11.22
N ASN A 122 -18.41 26.78 9.97
CA ASN A 122 -19.08 27.66 9.02
C ASN A 122 -20.50 28.01 9.47
N ARG A 123 -21.29 27.03 9.94
CA ARG A 123 -22.63 27.28 10.50
C ARG A 123 -22.58 28.16 11.75
N THR A 124 -21.61 27.92 12.63
CA THR A 124 -21.40 28.72 13.85
C THR A 124 -21.02 30.16 13.53
N ARG A 125 -20.26 30.39 12.45
CA ARG A 125 -19.82 31.72 12.02
C ARG A 125 -20.80 32.43 11.08
N ARG A 126 -21.80 31.73 10.52
CA ARG A 126 -22.75 32.30 9.53
C ARG A 126 -23.48 33.54 10.05
N ASN A 127 -23.75 33.59 11.36
CA ASN A 127 -24.42 34.73 11.99
C ASN A 127 -23.44 35.74 12.62
N ASN A 128 -22.14 35.58 12.39
CA ASN A 128 -21.12 36.48 12.93
C ASN A 128 -20.70 37.50 11.86
N ILE A 129 -20.95 38.78 12.14
CA ILE A 129 -20.49 39.88 11.30
C ILE A 129 -19.18 40.43 11.88
N ARG A 130 -18.16 40.57 11.04
CA ARG A 130 -16.90 41.22 11.40
C ARG A 130 -16.97 42.69 11.02
N VAL A 131 -17.14 43.57 12.01
CA VAL A 131 -17.08 45.02 11.79
C VAL A 131 -15.64 45.51 11.94
N ARG A 132 -15.16 46.31 11.00
CA ARG A 132 -13.82 46.92 11.00
C ARG A 132 -13.93 48.44 11.01
N GLY A 133 -12.90 49.12 11.53
CA GLY A 133 -12.84 50.58 11.54
C GLY A 133 -13.58 51.25 12.69
N ILE A 134 -13.97 50.49 13.73
CA ILE A 134 -14.48 51.06 14.96
C ILE A 134 -13.30 51.71 15.71
N PRO A 135 -13.36 53.00 16.06
CA PRO A 135 -12.28 53.66 16.78
C PRO A 135 -12.09 53.04 18.15
N GLU A 136 -10.83 52.83 18.55
CA GLU A 136 -10.46 52.19 19.82
C GLU A 136 -10.91 52.99 21.06
N SER A 137 -11.25 54.27 20.87
CA SER A 137 -11.80 55.13 21.93
C SER A 137 -13.22 54.76 22.37
N VAL A 138 -13.95 53.97 21.57
CA VAL A 138 -15.33 53.55 21.90
C VAL A 138 -15.26 52.37 22.85
N SER A 139 -15.85 52.54 24.05
CA SER A 139 -15.94 51.47 25.03
C SER A 139 -16.85 50.35 24.55
N THR A 140 -16.61 49.13 25.06
CA THR A 140 -17.42 47.94 24.74
C THR A 140 -18.89 48.10 25.12
N GLU A 141 -19.19 48.95 26.10
CA GLU A 141 -20.55 49.23 26.58
C GLU A 141 -21.36 50.07 25.57
N LEU A 142 -20.71 51.01 24.88
CA LEU A 142 -21.34 51.93 23.91
C LEU A 142 -21.33 51.40 22.47
N LEU A 143 -20.77 50.22 22.26
CA LEU A 143 -20.53 49.65 20.93
C LEU A 143 -21.83 49.24 20.23
N THR A 144 -22.80 48.72 20.99
CA THR A 144 -24.15 48.39 20.51
C THR A 144 -24.87 49.63 20.00
N ASP A 145 -24.85 50.72 20.77
CA ASP A 145 -25.51 51.98 20.40
C ASP A 145 -24.85 52.59 19.16
N THR A 146 -23.52 52.61 19.13
CA THR A 146 -22.74 53.10 17.99
C THR A 146 -23.05 52.30 16.72
N LEU A 147 -23.07 50.96 16.80
CA LEU A 147 -23.44 50.12 15.67
C LEU A 147 -24.88 50.34 15.23
N THR A 148 -25.80 50.52 16.16
CA THR A 148 -27.21 50.75 15.86
C THR A 148 -27.38 52.03 15.04
N VAL A 149 -26.71 53.12 15.45
CA VAL A 149 -26.70 54.38 14.69
C VAL A 149 -26.09 54.18 13.30
N VAL A 150 -24.94 53.49 13.20
CA VAL A 150 -24.30 53.19 11.90
C VAL A 150 -25.23 52.37 11.00
N TYR A 151 -25.93 51.38 11.55
CA TYR A 151 -26.82 50.50 10.81
C TYR A 151 -28.06 51.24 10.31
N GLN A 152 -28.67 52.07 11.15
CA GLN A 152 -29.82 52.93 10.77
C GLN A 152 -29.44 53.93 9.67
N ASN A 153 -28.22 54.46 9.70
CA ASN A 153 -27.72 55.35 8.65
C ASN A 153 -27.48 54.62 7.32
N LEU A 154 -27.02 53.37 7.35
CA LEU A 154 -26.70 52.59 6.16
C LEU A 154 -27.94 51.92 5.53
N LEU A 155 -28.92 51.53 6.33
CA LEU A 155 -30.14 50.85 5.90
C LEU A 155 -31.37 51.50 6.54
N PRO A 156 -31.81 52.67 6.03
CA PRO A 156 -32.92 53.42 6.61
C PRO A 156 -34.24 52.65 6.58
N GLU A 157 -34.40 51.74 5.62
CA GLU A 157 -35.65 50.99 5.38
C GLU A 157 -35.86 49.79 6.33
N SER A 158 -34.80 49.32 7.01
CA SER A 158 -34.88 48.20 7.98
C SER A 158 -34.96 48.67 9.45
N SER A 159 -35.15 49.98 9.65
CA SER A 159 -34.95 50.75 10.88
C SER A 159 -35.83 50.39 12.09
N THR A 160 -36.78 49.47 12.01
CA THR A 160 -37.73 49.20 13.11
C THR A 160 -37.38 47.99 13.96
N ALA A 161 -36.41 47.18 13.57
CA ALA A 161 -36.00 46.03 14.39
C ALA A 161 -34.88 46.44 15.34
N ASP A 162 -35.14 46.37 16.65
CA ASP A 162 -34.10 46.41 17.67
C ASP A 162 -33.05 45.35 17.32
N LEU A 163 -31.80 45.78 17.13
CA LEU A 163 -30.70 44.87 16.81
C LEU A 163 -30.41 43.99 18.03
N LEU A 164 -30.99 42.80 18.05
CA LEU A 164 -30.72 41.79 19.06
C LEU A 164 -29.34 41.17 18.78
N ILE A 165 -28.31 41.70 19.43
CA ILE A 165 -26.95 41.17 19.40
C ILE A 165 -26.77 40.28 20.63
N PRO A 166 -26.88 38.93 20.51
CA PRO A 166 -26.90 38.03 21.66
C PRO A 166 -25.55 37.90 22.36
N ARG A 167 -24.44 38.14 21.65
CA ARG A 167 -23.10 38.03 22.22
C ARG A 167 -22.11 38.90 21.46
N TRP A 168 -21.35 39.68 22.21
CA TRP A 168 -20.12 40.32 21.72
C TRP A 168 -18.92 39.43 22.05
N VAL A 169 -18.07 39.20 21.04
CA VAL A 169 -16.75 38.59 21.25
C VAL A 169 -15.75 39.72 21.03
N GLY A 170 -15.08 40.12 22.11
CA GLY A 170 -14.20 41.29 22.17
C GLY A 170 -13.12 41.30 21.08
N GLY A 171 -12.74 42.51 20.67
CA GLY A 171 -11.82 42.76 19.57
C GLY A 171 -10.52 41.95 19.69
N VAL A 172 -10.19 41.22 18.64
CA VAL A 172 -8.84 40.70 18.46
C VAL A 172 -7.97 41.91 18.16
N LEU A 173 -7.30 42.45 19.17
CA LEU A 173 -6.28 43.47 18.99
C LEU A 173 -5.21 42.85 18.08
N ARG A 174 -5.24 43.17 16.78
CA ARG A 174 -4.15 42.82 15.88
C ARG A 174 -2.97 43.67 16.33
N ASP A 175 -2.12 43.06 17.13
CA ASP A 175 -0.85 43.66 17.51
C ASP A 175 -0.13 44.06 16.22
N LYS A 176 0.16 45.35 16.05
CA LYS A 176 0.68 45.92 14.80
C LYS A 176 2.10 45.43 14.46
N GLY A 177 2.69 44.57 15.30
CA GLY A 177 4.03 44.01 15.14
C GLY A 177 4.12 42.70 14.37
N ASP A 178 3.07 41.88 14.33
CA ASP A 178 3.17 40.55 13.75
C ASP A 178 2.62 40.51 12.32
N ARG A 179 3.51 40.84 11.38
CA ARG A 179 3.52 40.15 10.07
C ARG A 179 4.04 38.71 10.23
N SER A 180 3.62 38.03 11.29
CA SER A 180 3.53 36.58 11.26
C SER A 180 2.52 36.29 10.19
N VAL A 181 3.06 36.03 9.00
CA VAL A 181 2.42 35.34 7.89
C VAL A 181 1.35 34.47 8.51
N GLU A 182 0.10 34.92 8.43
CA GLU A 182 -1.04 34.03 8.48
C GLU A 182 -0.74 33.16 7.26
N ARG A 183 0.05 32.10 7.49
CA ARG A 183 0.07 30.93 6.65
C ARG A 183 -1.40 30.57 6.71
N GLN A 184 -2.17 31.11 5.77
CA GLN A 184 -3.04 30.30 4.97
C GLN A 184 -2.18 29.08 4.66
N VAL A 185 -2.22 28.11 5.58
CA VAL A 185 -1.96 26.74 5.23
C VAL A 185 -2.90 26.58 4.05
N PRO A 186 -2.39 26.36 2.83
CA PRO A 186 -3.25 26.10 1.72
C PRO A 186 -3.98 24.80 2.09
N HIS A 187 -5.16 24.92 2.70
CA HIS A 187 -6.14 23.85 2.79
C HIS A 187 -6.80 23.72 1.42
N SER A 188 -5.96 23.57 0.40
CA SER A 188 -6.23 22.78 -0.77
C SER A 188 -5.62 21.40 -0.51
N SER A 189 -5.98 20.77 0.60
CA SER A 189 -6.14 19.32 0.58
C SER A 189 -7.45 19.06 -0.14
N THR A 190 -7.45 19.29 -1.46
CA THR A 190 -8.24 18.39 -2.29
C THR A 190 -7.84 17.01 -1.81
N CYS A 191 -8.80 16.28 -1.24
CA CYS A 191 -8.71 14.84 -1.08
C CYS A 191 -8.67 14.26 -2.50
N THR A 192 -7.59 14.53 -3.21
CA THR A 192 -7.17 13.80 -4.39
C THR A 192 -6.71 12.48 -3.80
N GLN A 193 -7.62 11.51 -3.79
CA GLN A 193 -7.28 10.11 -3.67
C GLN A 193 -6.17 9.84 -4.69
N ASP A 194 -4.93 9.86 -4.21
CA ASP A 194 -3.81 9.33 -4.95
C ASP A 194 -4.06 7.82 -5.01
N ARG A 195 -4.69 7.38 -6.10
CA ARG A 195 -4.94 5.98 -6.37
C ARG A 195 -3.57 5.34 -6.49
N GLY A 196 -3.11 4.75 -5.38
CA GLY A 196 -1.88 4.00 -5.28
C GLY A 196 -1.70 3.15 -6.53
N THR A 197 -0.61 3.41 -7.23
CA THR A 197 -0.20 2.65 -8.40
C THR A 197 -0.09 1.19 -7.96
N PRO A 198 -0.74 0.23 -8.65
CA PRO A 198 -0.58 -1.17 -8.29
C PRO A 198 0.89 -1.56 -8.45
N MET A 199 1.49 -2.11 -7.39
CA MET A 199 2.82 -2.73 -7.50
C MET A 199 2.74 -3.84 -8.56
N PRO A 200 3.69 -3.89 -9.52
CA PRO A 200 3.74 -4.95 -10.50
C PRO A 200 4.08 -6.29 -9.84
N PRO A 201 3.64 -7.42 -10.44
CA PRO A 201 3.95 -8.77 -9.97
C PRO A 201 5.45 -9.11 -10.08
#